data_AF-A0A0G0J450-F1
#
_entry.id   AF-A0A0G0J450-F1
#
_cell.length_a   1.000
_cell.length_b   1.000
_cell.length_c   1.000
_cell.angle_alpha   90.00
_cell.angle_beta   90.00
_cell.angle_gamma   90.00
#
_symmetry.space_group_name_H-M   'P 1'
#
loop_
_entity.id
_entity.type
_entity.pdbx_description
1 polymer ?
#
loop_
_entity_poly.entity_id
_entity_poly.type
_entity_poly.pdbx_seq_one_letter_code
_entity_poly.pdbx_strand_id
1 'polypeptide(L)'
;DLKFIKEAAILHDIGIFLTNAPQINCYGDKPYICHGYLGRELLEKEGLPKYALVCERHVGVGITIENIKKNNLPLPKRDMTPQSIEEKIICLADKFFSKKDLISEKTIEEIKAEAVQYGPENTQRVDGLLRALDLL
;
A
#
# COMPACT_ATOMS: atom_id res chain seq x y z
N ASP A 1 -6.46 -1.75 -17.20
CA ASP A 1 -7.73 -1.00 -17.40
C ASP A 1 -7.61 0.40 -16.78
N LEU A 2 -7.63 1.46 -17.58
CA LEU A 2 -7.47 2.84 -17.09
C LEU A 2 -8.62 3.32 -16.20
N LYS A 3 -9.86 2.85 -16.42
CA LYS A 3 -10.99 3.23 -15.59
C LYS A 3 -10.82 2.62 -14.20
N PHE A 4 -10.51 1.33 -14.15
CA PHE A 4 -10.25 0.64 -12.89
C PHE A 4 -9.10 1.27 -12.10
N ILE A 5 -7.98 1.61 -12.76
CA ILE A 5 -6.83 2.26 -12.09
C ILE A 5 -7.26 3.57 -11.43
N LYS A 6 -8.01 4.43 -12.13
CA LYS A 6 -8.47 5.73 -11.58
C LYS A 6 -9.36 5.54 -10.35
N GLU A 7 -10.34 4.64 -10.45
CA GLU A 7 -11.27 4.38 -9.36
C GLU A 7 -10.55 3.72 -8.16
N ALA A 8 -9.68 2.74 -8.40
CA ALA A 8 -8.92 2.07 -7.36
C ALA A 8 -7.88 2.99 -6.71
N ALA A 9 -7.26 3.92 -7.46
CA ALA A 9 -6.36 4.92 -6.91
C ALA A 9 -7.06 5.92 -5.98
N ILE A 10 -8.36 6.19 -6.17
CA ILE A 10 -9.13 6.99 -5.21
C ILE A 10 -9.44 6.16 -3.95
N LEU A 11 -9.73 4.86 -4.13
CA LEU A 11 -10.22 3.99 -3.07
C LEU A 11 -9.11 3.32 -2.23
N HIS A 12 -7.86 3.25 -2.70
CA HIS A 12 -6.82 2.41 -2.08
C HIS A 12 -6.67 2.63 -0.56
N ASP A 13 -6.83 3.89 -0.13
CA ASP A 13 -6.67 4.33 1.25
C ASP A 13 -7.99 4.48 2.02
N ILE A 14 -9.11 4.00 1.49
CA ILE A 14 -10.44 4.23 2.10
C ILE A 14 -10.54 3.69 3.55
N GLY A 15 -9.70 2.71 3.93
CA GLY A 15 -9.63 2.18 5.29
C GLY A 15 -8.90 3.08 6.29
N ILE A 16 -8.28 4.19 5.88
CA ILE A 16 -7.38 5.01 6.70
C ILE A 16 -8.08 5.64 7.92
N PHE A 17 -9.36 6.01 7.78
CA PHE A 17 -10.14 6.63 8.86
C PHE A 17 -10.39 5.68 10.05
N LEU A 18 -10.22 4.37 9.84
CA LEU A 18 -10.33 3.34 10.88
C LEU A 18 -9.03 3.20 11.69
N THR A 19 -7.98 3.95 11.34
CA THR A 19 -6.68 3.90 12.01
C THR A 19 -6.44 5.12 12.90
N ASN A 20 -5.63 4.93 13.94
CA ASN A 20 -5.15 5.98 14.82
C ASN A 20 -3.92 6.65 14.18
N ALA A 21 -4.14 7.73 13.46
CA ALA A 21 -3.09 8.57 12.87
C ALA A 21 -3.47 10.06 12.98
N PRO A 22 -3.41 10.64 14.20
CA PRO A 22 -3.89 12.00 14.46
C PRO A 22 -3.17 13.07 13.64
N GLN A 23 -1.92 12.81 13.24
CA GLN A 23 -1.11 13.70 12.39
C GLN A 23 -1.71 13.95 10.99
N ILE A 24 -2.63 13.10 10.56
CA ILE A 24 -3.40 13.23 9.32
C ILE A 24 -4.92 13.19 9.60
N ASN A 25 -5.32 13.61 10.80
CA ASN A 25 -6.72 13.74 11.20
C ASN A 25 -7.54 12.42 11.18
N CYS A 26 -6.90 11.29 11.49
CA CYS A 26 -7.55 9.98 11.64
C CYS A 26 -7.54 9.54 13.11
N TYR A 27 -8.72 9.16 13.64
CA TYR A 27 -8.96 8.88 15.06
C TYR A 27 -9.56 7.50 15.33
N GLY A 28 -9.32 6.54 14.43
CA GLY A 28 -9.76 5.16 14.64
C GLY A 28 -8.98 4.44 15.73
N ASP A 29 -9.27 3.16 15.94
CA ASP A 29 -8.69 2.34 17.01
C ASP A 29 -7.55 1.41 16.54
N LYS A 30 -7.34 1.28 15.22
CA LYS A 30 -6.32 0.38 14.66
C LYS A 30 -4.97 1.08 14.40
N PRO A 31 -3.84 0.36 14.47
CA PRO A 31 -2.55 0.90 14.01
C PRO A 31 -2.60 1.35 12.54
N TYR A 32 -1.84 2.39 12.18
CA TYR A 32 -1.81 2.94 10.81
C TYR A 32 -1.63 1.87 9.72
N ILE A 33 -0.73 0.91 9.90
CA ILE A 33 -0.44 -0.15 8.92
C ILE A 33 -1.68 -1.00 8.56
N CYS A 34 -2.71 -1.02 9.39
CA CYS A 34 -3.91 -1.82 9.20
C CYS A 34 -4.86 -1.26 8.12
N HIS A 35 -4.70 -0.01 7.67
CA HIS A 35 -5.65 0.64 6.75
C HIS A 35 -5.91 -0.18 5.48
N GLY A 36 -4.91 -0.91 4.96
CA GLY A 36 -5.06 -1.70 3.76
C GLY A 36 -6.08 -2.84 3.89
N TYR A 37 -5.95 -3.71 4.91
CA TYR A 37 -6.91 -4.81 5.08
C TYR A 37 -8.28 -4.32 5.58
N LEU A 38 -8.31 -3.22 6.34
CA LEU A 38 -9.57 -2.59 6.76
C LEU A 38 -10.32 -2.02 5.55
N GLY A 39 -9.60 -1.39 4.62
CA GLY A 39 -10.16 -0.94 3.34
C GLY A 39 -10.67 -2.10 2.49
N ARG A 40 -9.95 -3.23 2.51
CA ARG A 40 -10.41 -4.48 1.87
C ARG A 40 -11.73 -4.96 2.46
N GLU A 41 -11.83 -5.09 3.78
CA GLU A 41 -13.06 -5.55 4.45
C GLU A 41 -14.25 -4.61 4.17
N LEU A 42 -14.00 -3.30 4.11
CA LEU A 42 -15.02 -2.31 3.77
C LEU A 42 -15.53 -2.52 2.33
N LEU A 43 -14.63 -2.59 1.35
CA LEU A 43 -15.02 -2.74 -0.05
C LEU A 43 -15.60 -4.12 -0.37
N GLU A 44 -15.19 -5.18 0.32
CA GLU A 44 -15.85 -6.49 0.20
C GLU A 44 -17.32 -6.42 0.65
N LYS A 45 -17.63 -5.69 1.74
CA LYS A 45 -19.01 -5.48 2.21
C LYS A 45 -19.86 -4.68 1.21
N GLU A 46 -19.25 -3.73 0.51
CA GLU A 46 -19.89 -2.92 -0.54
C GLU A 46 -19.98 -3.66 -1.89
N GLY A 47 -19.56 -4.92 -1.99
CA GLY A 47 -19.62 -5.71 -3.23
C GLY A 47 -18.57 -5.32 -4.27
N LEU A 48 -17.43 -4.75 -3.84
CA LEU A 48 -16.33 -4.26 -4.67
C LEU A 48 -15.01 -5.06 -4.51
N PRO A 49 -15.02 -6.39 -4.69
CA PRO A 49 -13.90 -7.27 -4.31
C PRO A 49 -12.60 -7.00 -5.09
N LYS A 50 -12.68 -6.50 -6.33
CA LYS A 50 -11.48 -6.16 -7.12
C LYS A 50 -10.73 -4.96 -6.54
N TYR A 51 -11.45 -3.92 -6.13
CA TYR A 51 -10.88 -2.72 -5.49
C TYR A 51 -10.36 -3.04 -4.09
N ALA A 52 -11.03 -3.97 -3.40
CA ALA A 52 -10.62 -4.47 -2.09
C ALA A 52 -9.19 -5.07 -2.10
N LEU A 53 -8.81 -5.78 -3.18
CA LEU A 53 -7.45 -6.30 -3.33
C LEU A 53 -6.41 -5.19 -3.46
N VAL A 54 -6.73 -4.10 -4.16
CA VAL A 54 -5.83 -2.94 -4.28
C VAL A 54 -5.64 -2.28 -2.91
N CYS A 55 -6.71 -2.11 -2.14
CA CYS A 55 -6.62 -1.60 -0.77
C CYS A 55 -5.70 -2.46 0.09
N GLU A 56 -5.82 -3.79 0.03
CA GLU A 56 -4.97 -4.63 0.85
C GLU A 56 -3.50 -4.59 0.45
N ARG A 57 -3.22 -4.52 -0.85
CA ARG A 57 -1.90 -4.81 -1.42
C ARG A 57 -1.07 -3.59 -1.80
N HIS A 58 -1.59 -2.37 -1.63
CA HIS A 58 -0.83 -1.14 -1.88
C HIS A 58 0.11 -0.75 -0.72
N VAL A 59 -0.10 -1.30 0.48
CA VAL A 59 0.61 -0.90 1.70
C VAL A 59 2.11 -1.21 1.60
N GLY A 60 2.94 -0.24 1.98
CA GLY A 60 4.39 -0.36 1.84
C GLY A 60 4.79 -0.53 0.38
N VAL A 61 5.58 -1.55 0.09
CA VAL A 61 5.94 -2.00 -1.28
C VAL A 61 5.48 -3.45 -1.51
N GLY A 62 4.37 -3.81 -0.88
CA GLY A 62 3.90 -5.18 -0.68
C GLY A 62 4.47 -5.82 0.59
N ILE A 63 3.60 -6.45 1.38
CA ILE A 63 3.98 -7.09 2.65
C ILE A 63 3.77 -8.60 2.53
N THR A 64 4.85 -9.38 2.64
CA THR A 64 4.74 -10.85 2.54
C THR A 64 4.29 -11.46 3.87
N ILE A 65 3.74 -12.67 3.81
CA ILE A 65 3.36 -13.42 5.02
C ILE A 65 4.56 -13.67 5.95
N GLU A 66 5.77 -13.84 5.41
CA GLU A 66 6.99 -13.98 6.21
C GLU A 66 7.31 -12.68 6.95
N ASN A 67 7.16 -11.52 6.31
CA ASN A 67 7.35 -10.23 6.98
C ASN A 67 6.35 -9.99 8.10
N ILE A 68 5.08 -10.35 7.88
CA ILE A 68 4.03 -10.27 8.90
C ILE A 68 4.38 -11.13 10.11
N LYS A 69 4.78 -12.39 9.87
CA LYS A 69 5.15 -13.32 10.95
C LYS A 69 6.43 -12.90 11.68
N LYS A 70 7.48 -12.57 10.93
CA LYS A 70 8.81 -12.21 11.46
C LYS A 70 8.74 -10.97 12.37
N ASN A 71 7.97 -9.97 11.96
CA ASN A 71 7.86 -8.70 12.69
C ASN A 71 6.62 -8.61 13.60
N ASN A 72 5.86 -9.71 13.72
CA ASN A 72 4.61 -9.77 14.48
C ASN A 72 3.66 -8.59 14.14
N LEU A 73 3.49 -8.29 12.85
CA LEU A 73 2.67 -7.18 12.40
C LEU A 73 1.19 -7.46 12.72
N PRO A 74 0.40 -6.42 13.07
CA PRO A 74 -1.04 -6.54 13.34
C PRO A 74 -1.85 -6.64 12.04
N LEU A 75 -1.46 -7.58 11.17
CA LEU A 75 -2.03 -7.81 9.84
C LEU A 75 -2.53 -9.25 9.71
N PRO A 76 -3.50 -9.52 8.82
CA PRO A 76 -3.90 -10.88 8.48
C PRO A 76 -2.69 -11.74 8.06
N LYS A 77 -2.62 -12.99 8.52
CA LYS A 77 -1.50 -13.91 8.22
C LYS A 77 -1.60 -14.49 6.80
N ARG A 78 -1.56 -13.62 5.78
CA ARG A 78 -1.58 -13.95 4.35
C ARG A 78 -0.65 -13.03 3.57
N ASP A 79 -0.34 -13.41 2.33
CA ASP A 79 0.46 -12.56 1.46
C ASP A 79 -0.36 -11.35 0.98
N MET A 80 0.22 -10.15 1.14
CA MET A 80 -0.39 -8.87 0.81
C MET A 80 0.49 -8.10 -0.20
N THR A 81 1.15 -8.82 -1.11
CA THR A 81 1.94 -8.21 -2.20
C THR A 81 1.09 -7.96 -3.46
N PRO A 82 1.36 -6.89 -4.22
CA PRO A 82 0.59 -6.56 -5.43
C PRO A 82 0.79 -7.61 -6.53
N GLN A 83 -0.31 -8.11 -7.11
CA GLN A 83 -0.29 -9.21 -8.07
C GLN A 83 -0.51 -8.75 -9.51
N SER A 84 -1.64 -8.06 -9.77
CA SER A 84 -1.98 -7.53 -11.09
C SER A 84 -1.12 -6.33 -11.49
N ILE A 85 -1.15 -5.99 -12.78
CA ILE A 85 -0.46 -4.79 -13.28
C ILE A 85 -1.05 -3.52 -12.64
N GLU A 86 -2.38 -3.48 -12.47
CA GLU A 86 -3.05 -2.35 -11.82
C GLU A 86 -2.68 -2.22 -10.33
N GLU A 87 -2.59 -3.32 -9.60
CA GLU A 87 -2.12 -3.32 -8.21
C GLU A 87 -0.67 -2.82 -8.10
N LYS A 88 0.22 -3.25 -9.02
CA LYS A 88 1.64 -2.83 -9.03
C LYS A 88 1.78 -1.34 -9.36
N ILE A 89 1.03 -0.84 -10.34
CA ILE A 89 0.98 0.59 -10.68
C ILE A 89 0.60 1.40 -9.44
N ILE A 90 -0.50 1.05 -8.78
CA ILE A 90 -1.01 1.84 -7.64
C ILE A 90 -0.07 1.72 -6.43
N CYS A 91 0.43 0.52 -6.13
CA CYS A 91 1.37 0.30 -5.04
C CYS A 91 2.66 1.13 -5.21
N LEU A 92 3.22 1.18 -6.43
CA LEU A 92 4.40 1.99 -6.70
C LEU A 92 4.07 3.49 -6.73
N ALA A 93 3.00 3.89 -7.42
CA ALA A 93 2.59 5.30 -7.55
C ALA A 93 2.33 5.96 -6.19
N ASP A 94 1.74 5.25 -5.23
CA ASP A 94 1.52 5.76 -3.87
C ASP A 94 2.84 6.11 -3.14
N LYS A 95 3.98 5.54 -3.54
CA LYS A 95 5.26 5.84 -2.88
C LYS A 95 5.84 7.20 -3.29
N PHE A 96 5.43 7.73 -4.43
CA PHE A 96 5.93 9.00 -4.95
C PHE A 96 5.45 10.22 -4.16
N PHE A 97 4.32 10.12 -3.45
CA PHE A 97 3.75 11.22 -2.68
C PHE A 97 3.62 10.85 -1.21
N SER A 98 3.69 11.85 -0.33
CA SER A 98 3.51 11.65 1.11
C SER A 98 2.19 12.22 1.59
N LYS A 99 1.75 11.88 2.81
CA LYS A 99 0.57 12.50 3.44
C LYS A 99 0.89 13.79 4.22
N LYS A 100 2.13 14.29 4.14
CA LYS A 100 2.60 15.53 4.81
C LYS A 100 2.93 16.63 3.82
N ASP A 101 3.75 16.29 2.83
CA ASP A 101 3.96 17.08 1.62
C ASP A 101 3.20 16.40 0.47
N LEU A 102 2.13 17.06 0.04
CA LEU A 102 1.21 16.57 -0.98
C LEU A 102 1.63 16.95 -2.40
N ILE A 103 2.66 17.79 -2.56
CA ILE A 103 3.01 18.40 -3.84
C ILE A 103 4.35 17.87 -4.35
N SER A 104 5.31 17.69 -3.45
CA SER A 104 6.64 17.21 -3.83
C SER A 104 6.61 15.72 -4.16
N GLU A 105 6.99 15.42 -5.39
CA GLU A 105 7.21 14.05 -5.85
C GLU A 105 8.60 13.56 -5.40
N LYS A 106 8.65 12.37 -4.81
CA LYS A 106 9.88 11.71 -4.39
C LYS A 106 10.60 11.06 -5.57
N THR A 107 11.92 11.05 -5.51
CA THR A 107 12.78 10.25 -6.40
C THR A 107 12.73 8.76 -6.06
N ILE A 108 13.15 7.91 -7.00
CA ILE A 108 13.25 6.46 -6.77
C ILE A 108 14.24 6.16 -5.64
N GLU A 109 15.33 6.92 -5.55
CA GLU A 109 16.35 6.81 -4.51
C GLU A 109 15.76 7.11 -3.13
N GLU A 110 14.93 8.14 -3.00
CA GLU A 110 14.22 8.47 -1.77
C GLU A 110 13.22 7.37 -1.38
N ILE A 111 12.45 6.86 -2.35
CA ILE A 111 11.52 5.74 -2.12
C ILE A 111 12.27 4.50 -1.60
N LYS A 112 13.43 4.17 -2.19
CA LYS A 112 14.27 3.06 -1.74
C LYS A 112 14.84 3.30 -0.34
N ALA A 113 15.28 4.54 -0.06
CA ALA A 113 15.82 4.93 1.24
C ALA A 113 14.76 4.87 2.36
N GLU A 114 13.51 5.18 2.07
CA GLU A 114 12.39 4.99 3.00
C GLU A 114 12.05 3.50 3.16
N ALA A 115 12.00 2.76 2.06
CA ALA A 115 11.61 1.35 2.06
C ALA A 115 12.55 0.47 2.91
N VAL A 116 13.86 0.72 2.85
CA VAL A 116 14.88 -0.04 3.62
C VAL A 116 14.71 0.11 5.14
N GLN A 117 14.12 1.21 5.62
CA GLN A 117 13.85 1.42 7.06
C GLN A 117 12.90 0.35 7.63
N TYR A 118 12.07 -0.26 6.76
CA TYR A 118 11.11 -1.31 7.13
C TYR A 118 11.57 -2.73 6.75
N GLY A 119 12.82 -2.88 6.29
CA GLY A 119 13.44 -4.16 5.94
C GLY A 119 14.34 -4.04 4.70
N PRO A 120 15.57 -4.56 4.73
CA PRO A 120 16.51 -4.49 3.58
C PRO A 120 15.98 -5.14 2.31
N GLU A 121 15.08 -6.12 2.43
CA GLU A 121 14.41 -6.77 1.32
C GLU A 121 13.47 -5.82 0.53
N ASN A 122 13.01 -4.73 1.12
CA ASN A 122 12.06 -3.83 0.48
C ASN A 122 12.67 -3.07 -0.70
N THR A 123 13.98 -2.78 -0.68
CA THR A 123 14.67 -2.18 -1.83
C THR A 123 14.58 -3.09 -3.07
N GLN A 124 14.74 -4.41 -2.88
CA GLN A 124 14.60 -5.39 -3.96
C GLN A 124 13.15 -5.47 -4.46
N ARG A 125 12.15 -5.25 -3.60
CA ARG A 125 10.75 -5.18 -4.00
C ARG A 125 10.46 -3.92 -4.82
N VAL A 126 11.01 -2.77 -4.45
CA VAL A 126 10.94 -1.55 -5.27
C VAL A 126 11.52 -1.81 -6.65
N ASP A 127 12.72 -2.42 -6.73
CA ASP A 127 13.31 -2.79 -8.02
C ASP A 127 12.45 -3.79 -8.80
N GLY A 128 11.81 -4.74 -8.12
CA GLY A 128 10.88 -5.68 -8.72
C GLY A 128 9.66 -5.00 -9.32
N LEU A 129 9.09 -4.01 -8.62
CA LEU A 129 7.97 -3.19 -9.12
C LEU A 129 8.39 -2.37 -10.33
N LEU A 130 9.56 -1.71 -10.28
CA LEU A 130 10.07 -0.91 -11.40
C LEU A 130 10.27 -1.76 -12.65
N ARG A 131 10.92 -2.93 -12.54
CA ARG A 131 11.09 -3.86 -13.67
C ARG A 131 9.76 -4.39 -14.19
N ALA A 132 8.81 -4.70 -13.31
CA ALA A 132 7.49 -5.18 -13.72
C ALA A 132 6.66 -4.13 -14.46
N LEU A 133 7.09 -2.86 -14.41
CA LEU A 133 6.45 -1.71 -15.06
C LEU A 133 7.33 -1.10 -16.17
N ASP A 134 8.42 -1.77 -16.55
CA ASP A 134 9.38 -1.32 -17.57
C ASP A 134 9.98 0.08 -17.28
N LEU A 135 10.20 0.40 -15.99
CA LEU A 135 10.77 1.67 -15.52
C LEU A 135 12.26 1.58 -15.14
N LEU A 136 12.87 0.40 -15.27
CA LEU A 136 14.25 0.09 -14.92
C LEU A 136 14.75 -1.10 -15.74
#